data_AF-A0A964YN05-F1
#
_entry.id   AF-A0A964YN05-F1
#
_cell.length_a   1.000
_cell.length_b   1.000
_cell.length_c   1.000
_cell.angle_alpha   90.00
_cell.angle_beta   90.00
_cell.angle_gamma   90.00
#
_symmetry.space_group_name_H-M   'P 1'
#
loop_
_entity.id
_entity.type
_entity.pdbx_description
1 polymer ?
#
loop_
_entity_poly.entity_id
_entity_poly.type
_entity_poly.pdbx_seq_one_letter_code
_entity_poly.pdbx_strand_id
1 'polypeptide(L)'
;MNRFFNEALWIDFLSITLVILLAIILYRLLLRFLSRKHVNTEQYCTLFDVEDQPVKGEIPFYFSTKIPRNVEFVLESAEGRCVAHIANQAFETGGHLLKFDSTALNDGTYFYVLKTENQEIRKKLVVKN
;
A
#
# COMPACT_ATOMS: atom_id res chain seq x y z
N MET A 1 34.77 47.32 -35.54
CA MET A 1 34.37 47.32 -34.12
C MET A 1 33.30 46.26 -33.86
N ASN A 2 33.46 45.01 -34.37
CA ASN A 2 32.39 43.99 -34.35
C ASN A 2 32.81 42.65 -33.70
N ARG A 3 34.09 42.45 -33.33
CA ARG A 3 34.57 41.20 -32.72
C ARG A 3 34.27 41.13 -31.22
N PHE A 4 34.43 42.25 -30.50
CA PHE A 4 34.12 42.33 -29.06
C PHE A 4 32.64 42.09 -28.72
N PHE A 5 31.71 42.52 -29.59
CA PHE A 5 30.27 42.26 -29.40
C PHE A 5 29.93 40.78 -29.58
N ASN A 6 30.56 40.09 -30.53
CA ASN A 6 30.30 38.66 -30.75
C ASN A 6 30.85 37.80 -29.62
N GLU A 7 32.04 38.08 -29.10
CA GLU A 7 32.64 37.27 -28.03
C GLU A 7 31.81 37.32 -26.74
N ALA A 8 31.28 38.48 -26.36
CA ALA A 8 30.35 38.60 -25.24
C ALA A 8 29.07 37.78 -25.47
N LEU A 9 28.47 37.84 -26.67
CA LEU A 9 27.25 37.09 -26.99
C LEU A 9 27.46 35.57 -26.96
N TRP A 10 28.63 35.07 -27.40
CA TRP A 10 28.96 33.64 -27.35
C TRP A 10 29.19 33.18 -25.91
N ILE A 11 29.86 33.99 -25.09
CA ILE A 11 30.09 33.71 -23.67
C ILE A 11 28.74 33.69 -22.91
N ASP A 12 27.85 34.63 -23.19
CA ASP A 12 26.52 34.70 -22.59
C ASP A 12 25.67 33.48 -22.97
N PHE A 13 25.67 33.10 -24.25
CA PHE A 13 24.96 31.91 -24.72
C PHE A 13 25.50 30.63 -24.07
N LEU A 14 26.82 30.47 -24.00
CA LEU A 14 27.46 29.32 -23.36
C LEU A 14 27.10 29.26 -21.86
N SER A 15 27.10 30.40 -21.18
CA SER A 15 26.78 30.50 -19.75
C SER A 15 25.32 30.13 -19.46
N ILE A 16 24.38 30.62 -20.28
CA ILE A 16 22.95 30.30 -20.13
C ILE A 16 22.70 28.80 -20.33
N THR A 17 23.29 28.20 -21.36
CA THR A 17 23.13 26.76 -21.62
C THR A 17 23.74 25.91 -20.49
N LEU A 18 24.88 26.34 -19.92
CA LEU A 18 25.52 25.68 -18.78
C LEU A 18 24.65 25.72 -17.51
N VAL A 19 24.01 26.87 -17.22
CA VAL A 19 23.12 27.03 -16.07
C VAL A 19 21.89 26.14 -16.21
N ILE A 20 21.28 26.07 -17.40
CA ILE A 20 20.14 25.20 -17.67
C ILE A 20 20.52 23.73 -17.46
N LEU A 21 21.70 23.31 -17.94
CA LEU A 21 22.19 21.95 -17.74
C LEU A 21 22.41 21.62 -16.25
N LEU A 22 23.02 22.54 -15.50
CA LEU A 22 23.19 22.41 -14.05
C LEU A 22 21.85 22.32 -13.32
N ALA A 23 20.85 23.12 -13.71
CA ALA A 23 19.51 23.07 -13.12
C ALA A 23 18.83 21.71 -13.35
N ILE A 24 18.97 21.12 -14.54
CA ILE A 24 18.45 19.78 -14.85
C ILE A 24 19.12 18.70 -13.98
N ILE A 25 20.44 18.79 -13.81
CA ILE A 25 21.21 17.84 -12.96
C ILE A 25 20.78 17.97 -11.50
N LEU A 26 20.68 19.20 -11.00
CA LEU A 26 20.26 19.49 -9.63
C LEU A 26 18.84 18.97 -9.38
N TYR A 27 17.92 19.20 -10.31
CA TYR A 27 16.54 18.71 -10.25
C TYR A 27 16.49 17.18 -10.20
N ARG A 28 17.25 16.48 -11.05
CA ARG A 28 17.31 15.00 -11.03
C ARG A 28 17.89 14.46 -9.72
N LEU A 29 18.92 15.11 -9.18
CA LEU A 29 19.51 14.74 -7.89
C LEU A 29 18.53 14.96 -6.74
N LEU A 30 17.80 16.07 -6.75
CA LEU A 30 16.77 16.38 -5.75
C LEU A 30 15.65 15.33 -5.77
N LEU A 31 15.12 14.99 -6.95
CA LEU A 31 14.12 13.94 -7.08
C LEU A 31 14.64 12.58 -6.59
N ARG A 32 15.89 12.23 -6.90
CA ARG A 32 16.51 10.98 -6.43
C ARG A 32 16.67 10.97 -4.91
N PHE A 33 16.99 12.10 -4.30
CA PHE A 33 17.12 12.23 -2.86
C PHE A 33 15.76 12.10 -2.16
N LEU A 34 14.71 12.74 -2.70
CA LEU A 34 13.35 12.64 -2.15
C LEU A 34 12.70 11.26 -2.40
N SER A 35 12.98 10.62 -3.54
CA SER A 35 12.43 9.31 -3.90
C SER A 35 12.99 8.15 -3.05
N ARG A 36 13.94 8.43 -2.16
CA ARG A 36 14.60 7.42 -1.32
C ARG A 36 13.72 6.90 -0.18
N LYS A 37 12.54 7.49 0.04
CA LYS A 37 11.54 6.99 0.99
C LYS A 37 10.66 5.91 0.33
N HIS A 38 11.28 4.96 -0.35
CA HIS A 38 10.57 3.82 -0.91
C HIS A 38 10.05 3.00 0.27
N VAL A 39 8.73 2.98 0.41
CA VAL A 39 8.02 2.19 1.42
C VAL A 39 8.50 0.74 1.27
N ASN A 40 9.06 0.17 2.33
CA ASN A 40 9.61 -1.18 2.28
C ASN A 40 8.46 -2.17 2.16
N THR A 41 8.09 -2.53 0.93
CA THR A 41 6.99 -3.43 0.59
C THR A 41 7.10 -4.80 1.27
N GLU A 42 8.28 -5.18 1.76
CA GLU A 42 8.48 -6.42 2.50
C GLU A 42 7.94 -6.37 3.93
N GLN A 43 7.72 -5.18 4.47
CA GLN A 43 7.14 -4.98 5.79
C GLN A 43 5.61 -4.99 5.78
N TYR A 44 4.95 -5.25 4.64
CA TYR A 44 3.50 -5.24 4.52
C TYR A 44 2.95 -6.63 4.23
N CYS A 45 1.78 -6.91 4.80
CA CYS A 45 0.99 -8.08 4.48
C CYS A 45 0.19 -7.83 3.19
N THR A 46 -0.09 -8.91 2.47
CA THR A 46 -1.02 -8.89 1.34
C THR A 46 -2.27 -9.65 1.73
N LEU A 47 -3.42 -8.98 1.69
CA LEU A 47 -4.73 -9.57 1.96
C LEU A 47 -5.47 -9.78 0.65
N PHE A 48 -5.89 -11.01 0.36
CA PHE A 48 -6.59 -11.35 -0.87
C PHE A 48 -8.09 -11.12 -0.73
N ASP A 49 -8.74 -10.81 -1.86
CA ASP A 49 -10.19 -10.66 -1.91
C ASP A 49 -10.85 -12.03 -1.86
N VAL A 50 -12.03 -12.09 -1.24
CA VAL A 50 -12.90 -13.26 -1.34
C VAL A 50 -13.56 -13.22 -2.72
N GLU A 51 -13.28 -14.22 -3.56
CA GLU A 51 -13.71 -14.27 -4.96
C GLU A 51 -15.24 -14.43 -5.10
N ASP A 52 -15.84 -15.26 -4.25
CA ASP A 52 -17.28 -15.55 -4.29
C ASP A 52 -18.07 -14.53 -3.46
N GLN A 53 -18.66 -13.52 -4.11
CA GLN A 53 -19.60 -12.60 -3.47
C GLN A 53 -20.98 -12.65 -4.15
N PRO A 54 -22.10 -12.70 -3.39
CA PRO A 54 -22.20 -12.72 -1.92
C PRO A 54 -21.82 -14.07 -1.32
N VAL A 55 -21.19 -14.04 -0.13
CA VAL A 55 -20.76 -15.23 0.59
C VAL A 55 -21.88 -15.84 1.43
N LYS A 56 -21.85 -17.17 1.59
CA LYS A 56 -22.75 -17.94 2.46
C LYS A 56 -21.99 -19.15 3.05
N GLY A 57 -22.06 -19.33 4.38
CA GLY A 57 -21.43 -20.44 5.09
C GLY A 57 -19.96 -20.20 5.42
N GLU A 58 -19.09 -21.18 5.13
CA GLU A 58 -17.66 -21.05 5.40
C GLU A 58 -16.97 -20.11 4.40
N ILE A 59 -16.42 -19.01 4.91
CA ILE A 59 -15.67 -18.02 4.14
C ILE A 59 -14.17 -18.27 4.32
N PRO A 60 -13.43 -18.58 3.25
CA PRO A 60 -11.97 -18.63 3.28
C PRO A 60 -11.38 -17.23 3.11
N PHE A 61 -10.63 -16.76 4.10
CA PHE A 61 -9.79 -15.56 4.02
C PHE A 61 -8.34 -15.96 3.86
N TYR A 62 -7.70 -15.48 2.79
CA TYR A 62 -6.29 -15.74 2.53
C TYR A 62 -5.47 -14.47 2.69
N PHE A 63 -4.38 -14.55 3.43
CA PHE A 63 -3.39 -13.47 3.53
C PHE A 63 -1.97 -14.02 3.50
N SER A 64 -1.02 -13.22 3.04
CA SER A 64 0.40 -13.56 3.07
C SER A 64 1.21 -12.51 3.82
N THR A 65 2.15 -12.98 4.63
CA THR A 65 3.18 -12.16 5.27
C THR A 65 4.57 -12.62 4.87
N LYS A 66 5.49 -11.67 4.67
CA LYS A 66 6.90 -11.94 4.33
C LYS A 66 7.81 -12.06 5.55
N ILE A 67 7.31 -11.69 6.73
CA ILE A 67 8.05 -11.64 7.99
C ILE A 67 7.14 -12.15 9.11
N PRO A 68 7.63 -12.95 10.07
CA PRO A 68 6.82 -13.36 11.21
C PRO A 68 6.34 -12.15 12.02
N ARG A 69 5.06 -12.09 12.36
CA ARG A 69 4.46 -10.97 13.09
C ARG A 69 3.11 -11.32 13.70
N ASN A 70 2.68 -10.50 14.65
CA ASN A 70 1.32 -10.55 15.16
C ASN A 70 0.34 -9.94 14.16
N VAL A 71 -0.70 -10.70 13.85
CA VAL A 71 -1.79 -10.27 12.98
C VAL A 71 -3.09 -10.37 13.76
N GLU A 72 -3.79 -9.24 13.85
CA GLU A 72 -5.15 -9.18 14.34
C GLU A 72 -6.10 -9.10 13.14
N PHE A 73 -6.92 -10.13 12.97
CA PHE A 73 -7.90 -10.23 11.92
C PHE A 73 -9.30 -10.15 12.53
N VAL A 74 -10.04 -9.10 12.18
CA VAL A 74 -11.37 -8.82 12.72
C VAL A 74 -12.39 -8.62 11.61
N LEU A 75 -13.64 -8.86 11.94
CA LEU A 75 -14.79 -8.53 11.11
C LEU A 75 -15.53 -7.36 11.75
N GLU A 76 -15.80 -6.33 10.97
CA GLU A 76 -16.52 -5.12 11.35
C GLU A 76 -17.83 -5.01 10.59
N SER A 77 -18.84 -4.39 11.21
CA SER A 77 -20.08 -4.03 10.53
C SER A 77 -19.89 -2.81 9.61
N ALA A 78 -20.91 -2.48 8.82
CA ALA A 78 -20.94 -1.25 8.04
C ALA A 78 -20.73 0.03 8.88
N GLU A 79 -21.07 -0.01 10.18
CA GLU A 79 -20.88 1.08 11.13
C GLU A 79 -19.48 1.12 11.76
N GLY A 80 -18.59 0.18 11.39
CA GLY A 80 -17.24 0.08 11.95
C GLY A 80 -17.17 -0.54 13.35
N ARG A 81 -18.26 -1.17 13.83
CA ARG A 81 -18.23 -1.91 15.10
C ARG A 81 -17.63 -3.29 14.87
N CYS A 82 -16.71 -3.72 15.73
CA CYS A 82 -16.20 -5.09 15.70
C CYS A 82 -17.34 -6.07 16.01
N VAL A 83 -17.58 -7.00 15.09
CA VAL A 83 -18.62 -8.04 15.18
C VAL A 83 -18.00 -9.37 15.58
N ALA A 84 -16.79 -9.68 15.07
CA ALA A 84 -16.09 -10.93 15.39
C ALA A 84 -14.57 -10.77 15.30
N HIS A 85 -13.85 -11.49 16.15
CA HIS A 85 -12.40 -11.67 16.04
C HIS A 85 -12.12 -13.04 15.40
N ILE A 86 -11.45 -13.05 14.25
CA ILE A 86 -11.17 -14.27 13.48
C ILE A 86 -9.81 -14.85 13.89
N ALA A 87 -8.82 -13.99 14.09
CA ALA A 87 -7.50 -14.38 14.59
C ALA A 87 -6.85 -13.23 15.35
N ASN A 88 -6.10 -13.54 16.40
CA ASN A 88 -5.22 -12.59 17.07
C ASN A 88 -4.00 -13.35 17.60
N GLN A 89 -3.04 -13.59 16.72
CA GLN A 89 -1.86 -14.40 17.05
C GLN A 89 -0.68 -14.07 16.14
N ALA A 90 0.48 -14.61 16.50
CA ALA A 90 1.67 -14.58 15.65
C ALA A 90 1.50 -15.54 14.47
N PHE A 91 1.85 -15.06 13.28
CA PHE A 91 1.91 -15.87 12.06
C PHE A 91 3.33 -15.87 11.50
N GLU A 92 3.78 -17.03 11.05
CA GLU A 92 5.07 -17.22 10.39
C GLU A 92 5.08 -16.66 8.97
N THR A 93 6.27 -16.63 8.35
CA THR A 93 6.39 -16.21 6.95
C THR A 93 5.64 -17.18 6.02
N GLY A 94 4.89 -16.65 5.06
CA GLY A 94 4.16 -17.43 4.07
C GLY A 94 2.72 -16.99 3.87
N GLY A 95 1.92 -17.88 3.27
CA GLY A 95 0.48 -17.69 3.08
C GLY A 95 -0.32 -18.46 4.12
N HIS A 96 -1.35 -17.80 4.67
CA HIS A 96 -2.22 -18.33 5.72
C HIS A 96 -3.67 -18.27 5.28
N LEU A 97 -4.39 -19.36 5.52
CA LEU A 97 -5.82 -19.48 5.23
C LEU A 97 -6.59 -19.52 6.54
N LEU A 98 -7.45 -18.54 6.76
CA LEU A 98 -8.39 -18.50 7.87
C LEU A 98 -9.78 -18.84 7.35
N LYS A 99 -10.50 -19.69 8.08
CA LYS A 99 -11.89 -20.01 7.76
C LYS A 99 -12.79 -19.40 8.81
N PHE A 100 -13.87 -18.76 8.37
CA PHE A 100 -14.87 -18.18 9.26
C PHE A 100 -16.26 -18.61 8.84
N ASP A 101 -17.11 -18.99 9.80
CA ASP A 101 -18.48 -19.38 9.54
C ASP A 101 -19.41 -18.16 9.56
N SER A 102 -19.98 -17.81 8.40
CA SER A 102 -20.88 -16.68 8.23
C SER A 102 -22.31 -16.94 8.73
N THR A 103 -22.66 -18.16 9.14
CA THR A 103 -24.04 -18.50 9.56
C THR A 103 -24.52 -17.72 10.78
N ALA A 104 -23.59 -17.28 11.64
CA ALA A 104 -23.88 -16.45 12.80
C ALA A 104 -24.11 -14.96 12.47
N LEU A 105 -23.88 -14.56 11.21
CA LEU A 105 -24.04 -13.18 10.76
C LEU A 105 -25.40 -12.98 10.11
N ASN A 106 -25.95 -11.77 10.25
CA ASN A 106 -27.12 -11.36 9.49
C ASN A 106 -26.72 -10.98 8.07
N ASP A 107 -27.67 -11.02 7.15
CA ASP A 107 -27.47 -10.55 5.78
C ASP A 107 -27.09 -9.06 5.79
N GLY A 108 -26.02 -8.71 5.08
CA GLY A 108 -25.54 -7.34 5.08
C GLY A 108 -24.14 -7.13 4.53
N THR A 109 -23.71 -5.88 4.61
CA THR A 109 -22.35 -5.47 4.26
C THR A 109 -21.48 -5.46 5.52
N TYR A 110 -20.35 -6.14 5.43
CA TYR A 110 -19.33 -6.23 6.46
C TYR A 110 -17.97 -5.83 5.89
N PHE A 111 -17.02 -5.59 6.76
CA PHE A 111 -15.64 -5.33 6.41
C PHE A 111 -14.74 -6.28 7.18
N TYR A 112 -13.86 -7.00 6.50
CA TYR A 112 -12.79 -7.73 7.17
C TYR A 112 -11.55 -6.85 7.18
N VAL A 113 -10.93 -6.78 8.36
CA VAL A 113 -9.83 -5.90 8.66
C VAL A 113 -8.66 -6.72 9.17
N LEU A 114 -7.53 -6.60 8.49
CA LEU A 114 -6.26 -7.17 8.90
C LEU A 114 -5.40 -6.03 9.47
N LYS A 115 -5.11 -6.11 10.76
CA LYS A 115 -4.28 -5.14 11.50
C LYS A 115 -2.96 -5.79 11.87
N THR A 116 -1.89 -5.06 11.64
CA THR A 116 -0.52 -5.35 12.08
C THR A 116 0.08 -4.05 12.61
N GLU A 117 1.23 -4.12 13.27
CA GLU A 117 1.90 -2.96 13.85
C GLU A 117 2.10 -1.78 12.87
N ASN A 118 2.31 -2.08 11.59
CA ASN A 118 2.67 -1.09 10.58
C ASN A 118 1.62 -0.92 9.45
N GLN A 119 0.50 -1.65 9.52
CA GLN A 119 -0.48 -1.68 8.45
C GLN A 119 -1.87 -2.09 8.94
N GLU A 120 -2.87 -1.40 8.42
CA GLU A 120 -4.27 -1.82 8.46
C GLU A 120 -4.78 -1.97 7.02
N ILE A 121 -5.36 -3.13 6.70
CA ILE A 121 -6.02 -3.37 5.41
C ILE A 121 -7.49 -3.67 5.68
N ARG A 122 -8.37 -2.93 5.02
CA ARG A 122 -9.83 -3.08 5.14
C ARG A 122 -10.42 -3.41 3.79
N LYS A 123 -11.22 -4.48 3.74
CA LYS A 123 -11.87 -4.93 2.50
C LYS A 123 -13.33 -5.26 2.74
N LYS A 124 -14.16 -4.99 1.72
CA LYS A 124 -15.62 -5.14 1.79
C LYS A 124 -16.01 -6.60 1.55
N LEU A 125 -17.00 -7.05 2.32
CA LEU A 125 -17.64 -8.35 2.21
C LEU A 125 -19.16 -8.17 2.21
N VAL A 126 -19.87 -8.95 1.39
CA VAL A 126 -21.33 -8.98 1.38
C VAL A 126 -21.78 -10.39 1.76
N VAL A 127 -22.45 -10.52 2.89
CA VAL A 127 -22.98 -11.79 3.42
C VAL A 127 -24.45 -11.91 3.05
N LYS A 128 -24.86 -13.06 2.52
CA LYS A 128 -26.26 -13.38 2.22
C LYS A 128 -26.53 -14.87 2.51
N ASN A 129 -27.04 -15.15 3.70
CA ASN A 129 -27.32 -16.48 4.21
C ASN A 129 -28.66 -17.06 3.73
#